data_AF-A0A7C8CMB5-F1
#
_entry.id   AF-A0A7C8CMB5-F1
#
_cell.length_a   1.000
_cell.length_b   1.000
_cell.length_c   1.000
_cell.angle_alpha   90.00
_cell.angle_beta   90.00
_cell.angle_gamma   90.00
#
_symmetry.space_group_name_H-M   'P 1'
#
loop_
_entity.id
_entity.type
_entity.pdbx_description
1 polymer ?
#
loop_
_entity_poly.entity_id
_entity_poly.type
_entity_poly.pdbx_seq_one_letter_code
_entity_poly.pdbx_strand_id
1 'polypeptide(L)'
;MDRLRLLYTTVLACLLILSGCFGATVDQGESQTTPSTTPTTLSVNSPPQVSTLQASHTEAIEFYNSSTGALEGATGYWVLMYHAMMDIDGTINSSGWDINLDGVIDFSVTESQALTNISIPLSEWVVVPDEDLITTIAFIAIDNNGDSGIELITILAVQVIQNNQQDSPDLYQYRASNHNDSP
;
A
#
# COMPACT_ATOMS: atom_id res chain seq x y z
N MET A 1 -20.00 -44.62 20.38
CA MET A 1 -19.19 -43.78 19.46
C MET A 1 -20.00 -43.29 18.25
N ASP A 2 -21.13 -43.92 17.92
CA ASP A 2 -21.93 -43.58 16.72
C ASP A 2 -22.71 -42.26 16.83
N ARG A 3 -23.18 -41.88 18.01
CA ARG A 3 -23.90 -40.60 18.20
C ARG A 3 -23.00 -39.36 18.03
N LEU A 4 -21.72 -39.49 18.36
CA LEU A 4 -20.74 -38.40 18.20
C LEU A 4 -20.33 -38.25 16.74
N ARG A 5 -20.18 -39.37 16.01
CA ARG A 5 -19.96 -39.37 14.57
C ARG A 5 -21.15 -38.78 13.81
N LEU A 6 -22.37 -39.16 14.19
CA LEU A 6 -23.60 -38.62 13.60
C LEU A 6 -23.72 -37.10 13.79
N LEU A 7 -23.33 -36.59 14.96
CA LEU A 7 -23.32 -35.15 15.24
C LEU A 7 -22.35 -34.41 14.32
N TYR A 8 -21.10 -34.88 14.21
CA TYR A 8 -20.10 -34.24 13.36
C TYR A 8 -20.48 -34.27 11.88
N THR A 9 -21.02 -35.38 11.37
CA THR A 9 -21.45 -35.48 9.97
C THR A 9 -22.64 -34.54 9.68
N THR A 10 -23.56 -34.39 10.64
CA THR A 10 -24.72 -33.50 10.49
C THR A 10 -24.30 -32.03 10.49
N VAL A 11 -23.41 -31.64 11.42
CA VAL A 11 -22.87 -30.27 11.48
C VAL A 11 -22.09 -29.94 10.21
N LEU A 12 -21.26 -30.87 9.70
CA LEU A 12 -20.52 -30.68 8.46
C LEU A 12 -21.45 -30.50 7.25
N ALA A 13 -22.54 -31.29 7.17
CA ALA A 13 -23.54 -31.15 6.11
C ALA A 13 -24.27 -29.80 6.19
N CYS A 14 -24.62 -29.32 7.39
CA CYS A 14 -25.21 -28.00 7.57
C CYS A 14 -24.25 -26.87 7.16
N LEU A 15 -22.96 -26.99 7.51
CA LEU A 15 -21.94 -26.01 7.13
C LEU A 15 -21.73 -25.96 5.61
N LEU A 16 -21.81 -27.10 4.90
CA LEU A 16 -21.73 -27.18 3.44
C LEU A 16 -22.96 -26.58 2.73
N ILE A 17 -24.13 -26.60 3.36
CA ILE A 17 -25.35 -25.96 2.82
C ILE A 17 -25.31 -24.45 3.09
N LEU A 18 -24.86 -24.02 4.27
CA LEU A 18 -24.76 -22.59 4.63
C LEU A 18 -23.62 -21.88 3.89
N SER A 19 -22.57 -22.57 3.46
CA SER A 19 -21.46 -22.00 2.69
C SER A 19 -21.79 -21.72 1.22
N GLY A 20 -23.05 -21.89 0.80
CA GLY A 20 -23.58 -21.26 -0.42
C GLY A 20 -23.06 -21.81 -1.75
N CYS A 21 -22.52 -23.02 -1.80
CA CYS A 21 -22.03 -23.64 -3.03
C CYS A 21 -23.01 -24.69 -3.61
N PHE A 22 -24.26 -24.29 -3.86
CA PHE A 22 -25.14 -25.00 -4.79
C PHE A 22 -25.99 -23.96 -5.54
N GLY A 23 -25.48 -23.54 -6.70
CA GLY A 23 -26.26 -22.88 -7.72
C GLY A 23 -27.31 -23.87 -8.25
N ALA A 24 -28.52 -23.80 -7.71
CA ALA A 24 -29.70 -24.43 -8.28
C ALA A 24 -30.72 -23.33 -8.58
N THR A 25 -30.61 -22.70 -9.75
CA THR A 25 -31.72 -21.97 -10.34
C THR A 25 -32.44 -22.88 -11.33
N VAL A 26 -33.58 -23.42 -10.90
CA VAL A 26 -34.65 -23.93 -11.76
C VAL A 26 -35.94 -23.43 -11.10
N ASP A 27 -36.39 -22.22 -11.46
CA ASP A 27 -37.36 -21.89 -12.52
C ASP A 27 -38.71 -21.49 -11.89
N GLN A 28 -39.09 -20.23 -12.06
CA GLN A 28 -40.49 -19.86 -12.32
C GLN A 28 -40.58 -18.41 -12.84
N GLY A 29 -40.77 -18.30 -14.16
CA GLY A 29 -41.68 -17.34 -14.81
C GLY A 29 -41.22 -15.89 -14.97
N GLU A 30 -40.70 -15.54 -16.15
CA GLU A 30 -41.44 -14.80 -17.19
C GLU A 30 -40.49 -14.26 -18.30
N SER A 31 -40.94 -14.41 -19.55
CA SER A 31 -40.43 -13.83 -20.81
C SER A 31 -39.00 -14.18 -21.29
N GLN A 32 -38.99 -15.16 -22.20
CA GLN A 32 -37.90 -15.53 -23.08
C GLN A 32 -37.71 -14.47 -24.19
N THR A 33 -36.69 -13.61 -24.05
CA THR A 33 -35.94 -13.07 -25.20
C THR A 33 -34.54 -13.63 -25.12
N THR A 34 -34.18 -14.50 -26.06
CA THR A 34 -32.88 -15.17 -26.19
C THR A 34 -31.75 -14.14 -26.23
N PRO A 35 -30.86 -14.07 -25.22
CA PRO A 35 -29.59 -13.39 -25.38
C PRO A 35 -28.62 -14.37 -26.05
N SER A 36 -27.90 -13.89 -27.06
CA SER A 36 -26.76 -14.56 -27.65
C SER A 36 -25.82 -15.06 -26.55
N THR A 37 -25.75 -16.37 -26.33
CA THR A 37 -24.76 -17.02 -25.46
C THR A 37 -23.42 -17.09 -26.18
N THR A 38 -22.80 -15.93 -26.38
CA THR A 38 -21.34 -15.88 -26.29
C THR A 38 -21.06 -15.87 -24.79
N PRO A 39 -20.36 -16.84 -24.20
CA PRO A 39 -19.89 -16.70 -22.83
C PRO A 39 -18.87 -15.57 -22.84
N THR A 40 -19.31 -14.34 -22.54
CA THR A 40 -18.39 -13.29 -22.12
C THR A 40 -17.86 -13.78 -20.78
N THR A 41 -16.70 -14.43 -20.79
CA THR A 41 -15.91 -14.59 -19.58
C THR A 41 -15.58 -13.17 -19.15
N LEU A 42 -16.37 -12.61 -18.23
CA LEU A 42 -15.96 -11.42 -17.50
C LEU A 42 -14.71 -11.85 -16.75
N SER A 43 -13.53 -11.50 -17.29
CA SER A 43 -12.30 -11.57 -16.50
C SER A 43 -12.52 -10.60 -15.35
N VAL A 44 -12.58 -11.14 -14.13
CA VAL A 44 -12.62 -10.32 -12.93
C VAL A 44 -11.26 -9.66 -12.84
N ASN A 45 -11.23 -8.33 -12.87
CA ASN A 45 -9.99 -7.56 -12.73
C ASN A 45 -9.40 -7.74 -11.33
N SER A 46 -8.08 -7.88 -11.25
CA SER A 46 -7.35 -8.06 -10.00
C SER A 46 -6.49 -6.82 -9.75
N PRO A 47 -6.72 -6.05 -8.68
CA PRO A 47 -5.96 -4.83 -8.43
C PRO A 47 -4.45 -5.10 -8.35
N PRO A 48 -3.60 -4.14 -8.77
CA PRO A 48 -2.15 -4.29 -8.67
C PRO A 48 -1.69 -4.70 -7.28
N GLN A 49 -0.69 -5.56 -7.22
CA GLN A 49 0.05 -5.86 -6.00
C GLN A 49 1.28 -4.98 -5.96
N VAL A 50 1.51 -4.32 -4.81
CA VAL A 50 2.64 -3.42 -4.61
C VAL A 50 3.45 -3.85 -3.39
N SER A 51 4.74 -3.56 -3.41
CA SER A 51 5.66 -3.77 -2.29
C SER A 51 6.70 -2.65 -2.21
N THR A 52 6.99 -2.19 -1.01
CA THR A 52 7.85 -1.04 -0.75
C THR A 52 8.79 -1.28 0.42
N LEU A 53 9.90 -0.56 0.42
CA LEU A 53 10.89 -0.56 1.48
C LEU A 53 11.66 0.76 1.47
N GLN A 54 11.95 1.32 2.63
CA GLN A 54 12.97 2.36 2.75
C GLN A 54 14.36 1.70 2.60
N ALA A 55 15.08 2.06 1.54
CA ALA A 55 16.33 1.42 1.16
C ALA A 55 17.57 2.01 1.87
N SER A 56 17.47 3.22 2.41
CA SER A 56 18.54 3.88 3.17
C SER A 56 17.98 4.78 4.27
N HIS A 57 18.85 5.22 5.17
CA HIS A 57 18.54 6.31 6.10
C HIS A 57 18.14 7.59 5.35
N THR A 58 17.41 8.45 6.06
CA THR A 58 17.00 9.77 5.56
C THR A 58 18.18 10.73 5.58
N GLU A 59 18.24 11.63 4.60
CA GLU A 59 19.27 12.66 4.50
C GLU A 59 18.62 14.05 4.55
N ALA A 60 19.03 14.90 5.49
CA ALA A 60 18.43 16.23 5.62
C ALA A 60 18.80 17.15 4.45
N ILE A 61 17.83 17.96 4.01
CA ILE A 61 18.04 19.02 3.02
C ILE A 61 18.36 20.31 3.77
N GLU A 62 19.62 20.41 4.18
CA GLU A 62 20.13 21.46 5.05
C GLU A 62 20.22 22.83 4.37
N PHE A 63 20.01 23.89 5.15
CA PHE A 63 20.30 25.26 4.74
C PHE A 63 21.16 25.98 5.77
N TYR A 64 21.98 26.90 5.27
CA TYR A 64 23.06 27.52 6.01
C TYR A 64 22.98 29.04 5.94
N ASN A 65 23.39 29.70 7.01
CA ASN A 65 23.56 31.14 7.03
C ASN A 65 24.64 31.56 6.01
N SER A 66 24.27 32.40 5.05
CA SER A 66 25.19 32.83 3.99
C SER A 66 26.40 33.65 4.48
N SER A 67 26.33 34.25 5.67
CA SER A 67 27.40 35.10 6.23
C SER A 67 28.30 34.36 7.21
N THR A 68 27.76 33.43 8.01
CA THR A 68 28.52 32.71 9.04
C THR A 68 28.86 31.27 8.65
N GLY A 69 28.19 30.71 7.65
CA GLY A 69 28.28 29.29 7.29
C GLY A 69 27.69 28.34 8.34
N ALA A 70 27.00 28.87 9.35
CA ALA A 70 26.35 28.06 10.37
C ALA A 70 25.10 27.38 9.81
N LEU A 71 24.88 26.12 10.20
CA LEU A 71 23.64 25.39 9.91
C LEU A 71 22.46 26.11 10.57
N GLU A 72 21.45 26.44 9.77
CA GLU A 72 20.22 27.10 10.25
C GLU A 72 19.05 26.12 10.40
N GLY A 73 19.08 25.00 9.68
CA GLY A 73 18.10 23.92 9.79
C GLY A 73 18.01 23.09 8.52
N ALA A 74 16.88 22.43 8.32
CA ALA A 74 16.54 21.69 7.11
C ALA A 74 15.24 22.20 6.47
N THR A 75 15.05 21.96 5.18
CA THR A 75 13.81 22.26 4.45
C THR A 75 12.95 21.01 4.19
N GLY A 76 13.55 19.84 4.36
CA GLY A 76 12.95 18.52 4.14
C GLY A 76 14.00 17.44 4.25
N TYR A 77 13.67 16.24 3.78
CA TYR A 77 14.58 15.08 3.77
C TYR A 77 14.52 14.38 2.42
N TRP A 78 15.68 13.92 1.95
CA TRP A 78 15.79 12.91 0.91
C TRP A 78 15.58 11.52 1.52
N VAL A 79 14.76 10.72 0.85
CA VAL A 79 14.50 9.33 1.22
C VAL A 79 14.64 8.45 0.00
N LEU A 80 15.50 7.43 0.10
CA LEU A 80 15.64 6.42 -0.94
C LEU A 80 14.67 5.28 -0.68
N MET A 81 13.72 5.10 -1.59
CA MET A 81 12.65 4.12 -1.48
C MET A 81 12.77 3.06 -2.57
N TYR A 82 12.73 1.79 -2.19
CA TYR A 82 12.48 0.70 -3.11
C TYR A 82 10.97 0.54 -3.32
N HIS A 83 10.58 0.30 -4.58
CA HIS A 83 9.24 -0.13 -4.94
C HIS A 83 9.30 -1.37 -5.84
N ALA A 84 8.23 -2.15 -5.80
CA ALA A 84 7.90 -3.20 -6.73
C ALA A 84 6.39 -3.23 -6.95
N MET A 85 5.96 -3.54 -8.16
CA MET A 85 4.55 -3.61 -8.53
C MET A 85 4.30 -4.65 -9.62
N MET A 86 3.13 -5.27 -9.58
CA MET A 86 2.71 -6.27 -10.54
C MET A 86 1.19 -6.28 -10.66
N ASP A 87 0.72 -6.43 -11.89
CA ASP A 87 -0.67 -6.70 -12.23
C ASP A 87 -0.70 -8.05 -12.96
N ILE A 88 -1.54 -8.97 -12.50
CA ILE A 88 -1.54 -10.38 -12.93
C ILE A 88 -2.42 -10.60 -14.17
N ASP A 89 -3.43 -9.77 -14.35
CA ASP A 89 -4.44 -9.89 -15.40
C ASP A 89 -4.57 -8.64 -16.28
N GLY A 90 -3.79 -7.60 -15.98
CA GLY A 90 -3.77 -6.37 -16.76
C GLY A 90 -2.40 -5.73 -16.92
N THR A 91 -2.44 -4.41 -17.13
CA THR A 91 -1.27 -3.55 -17.21
C THR A 91 -1.43 -2.37 -16.26
N ILE A 92 -0.33 -1.97 -15.62
CA ILE A 92 -0.29 -0.78 -14.78
C ILE A 92 -0.29 0.46 -15.68
N ASN A 93 -1.34 1.29 -15.55
CA ASN A 93 -1.50 2.54 -16.29
C ASN A 93 -0.70 3.69 -15.68
N SER A 94 -0.63 3.75 -14.35
CA SER A 94 0.12 4.78 -13.62
C SER A 94 0.57 4.27 -12.27
N SER A 95 1.75 4.70 -11.83
CA SER A 95 2.22 4.41 -10.48
C SER A 95 3.16 5.49 -9.97
N GLY A 96 3.35 5.52 -8.65
CA GLY A 96 4.24 6.48 -8.01
C GLY A 96 3.96 6.66 -6.54
N TRP A 97 4.62 7.67 -5.97
CA TRP A 97 4.51 8.02 -4.56
C TRP A 97 3.57 9.18 -4.34
N ASP A 98 2.70 9.05 -3.35
CA ASP A 98 1.86 10.10 -2.77
C ASP A 98 2.44 10.41 -1.38
N ILE A 99 3.05 11.58 -1.25
CA ILE A 99 3.81 11.99 -0.06
C ILE A 99 2.98 12.77 0.95
N ASN A 100 1.81 13.27 0.55
CA ASN A 100 0.92 14.06 1.41
C ASN A 100 -0.40 13.32 1.74
N LEU A 101 -0.57 12.11 1.19
CA LEU A 101 -1.71 11.22 1.36
C LEU A 101 -3.05 11.82 0.86
N ASP A 102 -3.02 12.65 -0.19
CA ASP A 102 -4.22 13.25 -0.78
C ASP A 102 -4.90 12.37 -1.85
N GLY A 103 -4.31 11.21 -2.16
CA GLY A 103 -4.79 10.25 -3.15
C GLY A 103 -4.31 10.55 -4.57
N VAL A 104 -3.43 11.53 -4.77
CA VAL A 104 -2.81 11.89 -6.05
C VAL A 104 -1.33 11.53 -6.02
N ILE A 105 -0.84 10.95 -7.12
CA ILE A 105 0.59 10.62 -7.25
C ILE A 105 1.39 11.93 -7.43
N ASP A 106 2.27 12.23 -6.47
CA ASP A 106 3.21 13.35 -6.49
C ASP A 106 4.47 13.03 -7.30
N PHE A 107 5.00 11.81 -7.16
CA PHE A 107 6.22 11.35 -7.83
C PHE A 107 5.94 10.10 -8.66
N SER A 108 5.71 10.29 -9.96
CA SER A 108 5.46 9.17 -10.89
C SER A 108 6.70 8.30 -11.08
N VAL A 109 6.49 6.99 -11.17
CA VAL A 109 7.49 6.01 -11.61
C VAL A 109 6.94 5.18 -12.75
N THR A 110 7.81 4.61 -13.58
CA THR A 110 7.41 3.75 -14.71
C THR A 110 7.90 2.32 -14.57
N GLU A 111 8.88 2.10 -13.70
CA GLU A 111 9.58 0.83 -13.60
C GLU A 111 8.82 -0.08 -12.64
N SER A 112 8.60 -1.34 -13.04
CA SER A 112 7.92 -2.32 -12.18
C SER A 112 8.67 -2.63 -10.90
N GLN A 113 9.98 -2.36 -10.85
CA GLN A 113 10.79 -2.36 -9.64
C GLN A 113 11.99 -1.43 -9.79
N ALA A 114 12.24 -0.55 -8.83
CA ALA A 114 13.42 0.32 -8.82
C ALA A 114 13.64 0.94 -7.43
N LEU A 115 14.71 1.73 -7.33
CA LEU A 115 14.92 2.68 -6.25
C LEU A 115 14.53 4.08 -6.74
N THR A 116 13.75 4.80 -5.94
CA THR A 116 13.32 6.18 -6.18
C THR A 116 13.85 7.06 -5.05
N ASN A 117 14.54 8.15 -5.39
CA ASN A 117 14.95 9.14 -4.39
C ASN A 117 13.91 10.26 -4.34
N ILE A 118 13.26 10.44 -3.19
CA ILE A 118 12.11 11.32 -3.00
C ILE A 118 12.49 12.44 -2.04
N SER A 119 12.12 13.67 -2.37
CA SER A 119 12.21 14.79 -1.43
C SER A 119 10.88 14.95 -0.72
N ILE A 120 10.88 14.80 0.61
CA ILE A 120 9.70 15.05 1.44
C ILE A 120 9.93 16.37 2.19
N PRO A 121 9.16 17.43 1.89
CA PRO A 121 9.31 18.72 2.55
C PRO A 121 8.88 18.64 4.01
N LEU A 122 9.47 19.48 4.87
CA LEU A 122 9.17 19.48 6.31
C LEU A 122 7.68 19.65 6.66
N SER A 123 6.86 20.20 5.76
CA SER A 123 5.41 20.34 5.94
C SER A 123 4.68 18.99 6.05
N GLU A 124 5.24 17.92 5.48
CA GLU A 124 4.64 16.58 5.52
C GLU A 124 5.14 15.73 6.71
N TRP A 125 5.96 16.32 7.58
CA TRP A 125 6.49 15.64 8.77
C TRP A 125 5.75 16.09 10.03
N VAL A 126 5.50 15.12 10.90
CA VAL A 126 4.97 15.34 12.24
C VAL A 126 6.12 15.28 13.23
N VAL A 127 6.22 16.28 14.11
CA VAL A 127 7.20 16.28 15.19
C VAL A 127 6.76 15.33 16.30
N VAL A 128 7.62 14.37 16.62
CA VAL A 128 7.50 13.49 17.79
C VAL A 128 8.27 14.13 18.96
N PRO A 129 7.82 14.01 20.21
CA PRO A 129 8.62 14.43 21.36
C PRO A 129 10.04 13.87 21.30
N ASP A 130 11.02 14.62 21.80
CA ASP A 130 12.47 14.29 21.76
C ASP A 130 13.17 14.44 20.40
N GLU A 131 12.70 15.40 19.58
CA GLU A 131 13.37 15.86 18.33
C GLU A 131 13.40 14.82 17.19
N ASP A 132 12.49 13.84 17.21
CA ASP A 132 12.26 12.96 16.05
C ASP A 132 11.14 13.51 15.15
N LEU A 133 11.19 13.13 13.88
CA LEU A 133 10.19 13.41 12.88
C LEU A 133 9.64 12.09 12.36
N ILE A 134 8.33 12.05 12.15
CA ILE A 134 7.63 10.91 11.56
C ILE A 134 6.79 11.37 10.37
N THR A 135 6.80 10.60 9.30
CA THR A 135 5.89 10.79 8.17
C THR A 135 5.42 9.44 7.65
N THR A 136 4.30 9.41 6.96
CA THR A 136 3.80 8.24 6.26
C THR A 136 3.51 8.65 4.83
N ILE A 137 4.05 7.89 3.88
CA ILE A 137 3.80 8.08 2.44
C ILE A 137 3.18 6.82 1.86
N ALA A 138 2.57 6.93 0.68
CA ALA A 138 1.97 5.81 -0.04
C ALA A 138 2.71 5.55 -1.36
N PHE A 139 2.86 4.28 -1.72
CA PHE A 139 3.08 3.90 -3.12
C PHE A 139 1.76 3.42 -3.71
N ILE A 140 1.39 3.97 -4.85
CA ILE A 140 0.13 3.71 -5.54
C ILE A 140 0.45 3.14 -6.92
N ALA A 141 -0.22 2.07 -7.33
CA ALA A 141 -0.25 1.58 -8.70
C ALA A 141 -1.71 1.40 -9.14
N ILE A 142 -2.07 1.96 -10.29
CA ILE A 142 -3.43 1.94 -10.85
C ILE A 142 -3.38 1.17 -12.18
N ASP A 143 -4.23 0.16 -12.33
CA ASP A 143 -4.31 -0.65 -13.54
C ASP A 143 -5.15 0.00 -14.66
N ASN A 144 -5.30 -0.73 -15.77
CA ASN A 144 -6.08 -0.31 -16.93
C ASN A 144 -7.59 -0.34 -16.72
N ASN A 145 -8.06 -0.89 -15.62
CA ASN A 145 -9.47 -0.94 -15.22
C ASN A 145 -9.81 0.15 -14.18
N GLY A 146 -8.79 0.81 -13.63
CA GLY A 146 -8.91 1.88 -12.63
C GLY A 146 -8.85 1.38 -11.19
N ASP A 147 -8.63 0.08 -10.96
CA ASP A 147 -8.41 -0.44 -9.62
C ASP A 147 -6.96 -0.16 -9.18
N SER A 148 -6.75 0.01 -7.88
CA SER A 148 -5.46 0.46 -7.33
C SER A 148 -4.91 -0.49 -6.27
N GLY A 149 -3.62 -0.80 -6.38
CA GLY A 149 -2.79 -1.34 -5.31
C GLY A 149 -2.11 -0.22 -4.53
N ILE A 150 -2.18 -0.26 -3.20
CA ILE A 150 -1.59 0.75 -2.32
C ILE A 150 -0.82 0.08 -1.19
N GLU A 151 0.38 0.57 -0.89
CA GLU A 151 1.09 0.26 0.36
C GLU A 151 1.56 1.54 1.02
N LEU A 152 1.32 1.63 2.33
CA LEU A 152 1.79 2.73 3.18
C LEU A 152 3.10 2.36 3.84
N ILE A 153 4.00 3.33 3.93
CA ILE A 153 5.26 3.19 4.64
C ILE A 153 5.49 4.39 5.54
N THR A 154 5.77 4.10 6.81
CA THR A 154 6.13 5.10 7.82
C THR A 154 7.65 5.23 7.87
N ILE A 155 8.11 6.47 7.85
CA ILE A 155 9.53 6.84 7.85
C ILE A 155 9.79 7.69 9.09
N LEU A 156 10.93 7.43 9.73
CA LEU A 156 11.46 8.23 10.82
C LEU A 156 12.68 9.01 10.35
N ALA A 157 12.82 10.23 10.84
CA ALA A 157 14.02 11.06 10.66
C ALA A 157 14.35 11.77 11.96
N VAL A 158 15.64 12.00 12.20
CA VAL A 158 16.06 12.86 13.32
C VAL A 158 15.92 14.32 12.88
N GLN A 159 15.30 15.15 13.72
CA GLN A 159 15.21 16.58 13.47
C GLN A 159 16.61 17.18 13.52
N VAL A 160 17.00 17.86 12.44
CA VAL A 160 18.27 18.57 12.41
C VAL A 160 18.09 19.90 13.15
N ILE A 161 18.42 19.91 14.44
CA ILE A 161 18.50 21.11 15.28
C ILE A 161 19.97 21.51 15.47
N GLN A 162 20.22 22.81 15.65
CA GLN A 162 21.53 23.37 16.00
C GLN A 162 22.17 22.55 17.12
N ASN A 163 23.23 21.77 16.85
CA ASN A 163 24.31 21.34 17.77
C ASN A 163 25.18 20.13 17.27
N ASN A 164 25.47 20.00 15.96
CA ASN A 164 26.55 19.10 15.47
C ASN A 164 26.44 17.59 15.86
N GLN A 165 25.24 17.07 16.14
CA GLN A 165 25.03 15.64 16.31
C GLN A 165 24.17 15.12 15.16
N GLN A 166 24.85 14.58 14.15
CA GLN A 166 24.20 13.78 13.13
C GLN A 166 24.04 12.37 13.69
N ASP A 167 22.98 12.16 14.46
CA ASP A 167 22.56 10.81 14.81
C ASP A 167 21.76 10.24 13.64
N SER A 168 22.18 9.07 13.16
CA SER A 168 21.47 8.35 12.11
C SER A 168 20.20 7.77 12.72
N PRO A 169 18.99 8.05 12.19
CA PRO A 169 17.77 7.41 12.69
C PRO A 169 17.86 5.90 12.49
N ASP A 170 17.51 5.11 13.51
CA ASP A 170 17.37 3.67 13.38
C ASP A 170 16.22 3.34 12.40
N LEU A 171 16.44 2.40 11.49
CA LEU A 171 15.43 1.93 10.53
C LEU A 171 14.34 1.13 11.26
N TYR A 172 13.25 1.78 11.68
CA TYR A 172 12.07 1.10 12.21
C TYR A 172 10.99 0.94 11.15
N GLN A 173 10.66 -0.31 10.81
CA GLN A 173 9.59 -0.66 9.90
C GLN A 173 8.32 -1.03 10.67
N TYR A 174 7.21 -0.33 10.39
CA TYR A 174 5.87 -0.76 10.77
C TYR A 174 5.07 -1.05 9.51
N ARG A 175 4.74 -2.33 9.28
CA ARG A 175 3.81 -2.73 8.22
C ARG A 175 2.40 -2.78 8.78
N ALA A 176 1.48 -2.02 8.19
CA ALA A 176 0.06 -2.21 8.43
C ALA A 176 -0.39 -3.43 7.62
N SER A 177 -0.45 -4.60 8.25
CA SER A 177 -1.06 -5.78 7.63
C SER A 177 -2.58 -5.68 7.72
N ASN A 178 -3.25 -5.84 6.59
CA ASN A 178 -4.70 -6.00 6.50
C ASN A 178 -5.05 -7.27 7.29
N HIS A 179 -5.58 -7.14 8.50
CA HIS A 179 -6.05 -8.29 9.27
C HIS A 179 -7.40 -8.75 8.70
N ASN A 180 -7.37 -9.54 7.63
CA ASN A 180 -8.52 -10.30 7.14
C ASN A 180 -8.20 -11.77 6.83
N ASP A 181 -7.10 -12.30 7.38
CA ASP A 181 -6.89 -13.74 7.46
C ASP A 181 -7.26 -14.22 8.87
N SER A 182 -8.51 -14.65 9.02
CA SER A 182 -8.87 -15.67 10.01
C SER A 182 -9.47 -16.86 9.27
N PRO A 183 -8.98 -18.09 9.48
CA PRO A 183 -9.81 -19.27 9.25
C PRO A 183 -10.98 -19.32 10.25
#